data_AF-A0A521A1K5-F1
#
_entry.id   AF-A0A521A1K5-F1
#
_cell.length_a   1.000
_cell.length_b   1.000
_cell.length_c   1.000
_cell.angle_alpha   90.00
_cell.angle_beta   90.00
_cell.angle_gamma   90.00
#
_symmetry.space_group_name_H-M   'P 1'
#
loop_
_entity.id
_entity.type
_entity.pdbx_description
1 polymer ?
#
loop_
_entity_poly.entity_id
_entity_poly.type
_entity_poly.pdbx_seq_one_letter_code
_entity_poly.pdbx_strand_id
1 'polypeptide(L)'
;MILKENNQKTSSNSDPKTKSALLDKYEADAKKEVDGYERLKKKESNKLPRPTGWRILVLPFKMPEKTKGGLLLGQETLERQQVGSTCGLVLEMGPHCYDKEKFPEGAWCKKGDWIIFARYAGSRIQIDGGEVRLLNDDEVLATIDNPEDILHQY
;
A
#
# COMPACT_ATOMS: atom_id res chain seq x y z
N MET A 1 -46.89 39.62 34.26
CA MET A 1 -47.57 39.24 33.00
C MET A 1 -46.48 38.91 31.98
N ILE A 2 -46.64 37.80 31.28
CA ILE A 2 -45.60 36.88 30.82
C ILE A 2 -44.75 37.43 29.65
N LEU A 3 -43.43 37.23 29.73
CA LEU A 3 -42.44 37.46 28.68
C LEU A 3 -42.67 36.47 27.52
N LYS A 4 -42.79 36.99 26.30
CA LYS A 4 -42.84 36.20 25.06
C LYS A 4 -41.46 35.60 24.77
N GLU A 5 -41.31 34.29 24.94
CA GLU A 5 -40.16 33.55 24.41
C GLU A 5 -40.43 33.19 22.93
N ASN A 6 -39.71 33.87 22.05
CA ASN A 6 -39.54 33.48 20.65
C ASN A 6 -38.67 32.22 20.60
N ASN A 7 -39.27 31.04 20.40
CA ASN A 7 -38.52 29.83 20.10
C ASN A 7 -38.62 29.53 18.60
N GLN A 8 -37.75 30.18 17.82
CA GLN A 8 -37.47 29.77 16.44
C GLN A 8 -36.78 28.40 16.47
N LYS A 9 -37.55 27.34 16.22
CA LYS A 9 -36.99 26.04 15.82
C LYS A 9 -36.32 26.21 14.46
N THR A 10 -35.02 26.46 14.44
CA THR A 10 -34.20 26.29 13.25
C THR A 10 -33.96 24.79 13.04
N SER A 11 -34.87 24.18 12.28
CA SER A 11 -34.58 22.96 11.55
C SER A 11 -33.53 23.29 10.48
N SER A 12 -32.26 22.94 10.73
CA SER A 12 -31.26 22.84 9.67
C SER A 12 -30.59 21.48 9.73
N ASN A 13 -31.39 20.44 9.45
CA ASN A 13 -30.86 19.19 8.95
C ASN A 13 -30.76 19.35 7.42
N SER A 14 -29.65 19.93 6.97
CA SER A 14 -29.27 19.91 5.58
C SER A 14 -27.79 19.59 5.52
N ASP A 15 -27.48 18.30 5.57
CA ASP A 15 -26.30 17.80 4.88
C ASP A 15 -26.30 18.46 3.49
N PRO A 16 -25.25 19.23 3.12
CA PRO A 16 -25.24 19.86 1.81
C PRO A 16 -25.33 18.75 0.76
N LYS A 17 -26.48 18.67 0.07
CA LYS A 17 -26.78 17.68 -0.98
C LYS A 17 -25.87 17.81 -2.20
N THR A 18 -25.01 18.83 -2.24
CA THR A 18 -23.98 18.99 -3.25
C THR A 18 -22.74 18.25 -2.78
N LYS A 19 -22.54 17.01 -3.25
CA LYS A 19 -21.19 16.44 -3.27
C LYS A 19 -20.31 17.42 -4.05
N SER A 20 -19.21 17.84 -3.44
CA SER A 20 -18.26 18.72 -4.11
C SER A 20 -17.63 17.94 -5.26
N ALA A 21 -17.55 18.55 -6.44
CA ALA A 21 -16.82 17.96 -7.58
C ALA A 21 -15.36 17.62 -7.21
N LEU A 22 -14.79 18.32 -6.21
CA LEU A 22 -13.48 17.99 -5.64
C LEU A 22 -13.52 16.65 -4.89
N LEU A 23 -14.55 16.41 -4.08
CA LEU A 23 -14.70 15.16 -3.33
C LEU A 23 -14.87 13.98 -4.28
N ASP A 24 -15.70 14.13 -5.31
CA ASP A 24 -15.89 13.09 -6.32
C ASP A 24 -14.58 12.76 -7.06
N LYS A 25 -13.75 13.78 -7.33
CA LYS A 25 -12.42 13.59 -7.92
C LYS A 25 -11.51 12.79 -6.99
N TYR A 26 -11.44 13.13 -5.70
CA TYR A 26 -10.65 12.39 -4.71
C TYR A 26 -11.11 10.94 -4.58
N GLU A 27 -12.42 10.69 -4.50
CA GLU A 27 -12.97 9.33 -4.43
C GLU A 27 -12.65 8.51 -5.70
N ALA A 28 -12.68 9.15 -6.88
CA ALA A 28 -12.36 8.50 -8.14
C ALA A 28 -10.87 8.16 -8.29
N ASP A 29 -9.97 9.06 -7.86
CA ASP A 29 -8.53 8.86 -7.91
C ASP A 29 -8.11 7.75 -6.92
N ALA A 30 -8.63 7.77 -5.69
CA ALA A 30 -8.46 6.70 -4.70
C ALA A 30 -8.90 5.32 -5.24
N LYS A 31 -10.07 5.26 -5.88
CA LYS A 31 -10.58 4.02 -6.47
C LYS A 31 -9.67 3.47 -7.56
N LYS A 32 -9.15 4.32 -8.46
CA LYS A 32 -8.19 3.89 -9.49
C LYS A 32 -6.90 3.32 -8.91
N GLU A 33 -6.39 3.92 -7.83
CA GLU A 33 -5.19 3.43 -7.16
C GLU A 33 -5.42 2.10 -6.45
N VAL A 34 -6.53 1.95 -5.73
CA VAL A 34 -6.89 0.68 -5.06
C VAL A 34 -7.08 -0.43 -6.10
N ASP A 35 -7.82 -0.14 -7.17
CA ASP A 35 -8.01 -1.07 -8.28
C ASP A 35 -6.65 -1.44 -8.91
N GLY A 36 -5.72 -0.48 -9.01
CA GLY A 36 -4.35 -0.69 -9.46
C GLY A 36 -3.57 -1.65 -8.56
N TYR A 37 -3.55 -1.38 -7.27
CA TYR A 37 -2.86 -2.20 -6.28
C TYR A 37 -3.38 -3.64 -6.28
N GLU A 38 -4.70 -3.81 -6.35
CA GLU A 38 -5.33 -5.13 -6.45
C GLU A 38 -4.98 -5.87 -7.74
N ARG A 39 -4.84 -5.16 -8.88
CA ARG A 39 -4.34 -5.76 -10.14
C ARG A 39 -2.89 -6.23 -10.00
N LEU A 40 -2.03 -5.42 -9.37
CA LEU A 40 -0.62 -5.76 -9.14
C LEU A 40 -0.49 -6.99 -8.22
N LYS A 41 -1.31 -7.05 -7.16
CA LYS A 41 -1.40 -8.19 -6.24
C LYS A 41 -1.91 -9.45 -6.94
N LYS A 42 -2.89 -9.33 -7.83
CA LYS A 42 -3.54 -10.45 -8.55
C LYS A 42 -2.83 -10.89 -9.84
N LYS A 43 -1.58 -10.45 -10.06
CA LYS A 43 -0.64 -11.11 -10.99
C LYS A 43 -0.90 -10.82 -12.48
N GLU A 44 -1.36 -9.61 -12.85
CA GLU A 44 -1.28 -9.17 -14.26
C GLU A 44 0.20 -8.98 -14.66
N SER A 45 0.86 -10.08 -15.00
CA SER A 45 2.31 -10.21 -15.20
C SER A 45 2.86 -9.47 -16.41
N ASN A 46 2.01 -9.08 -17.38
CA ASN A 46 2.48 -8.53 -18.65
C ASN A 46 3.02 -7.09 -18.57
N LYS A 47 2.76 -6.37 -17.47
CA LYS A 47 3.24 -5.00 -17.26
C LYS A 47 4.27 -4.88 -16.12
N LEU A 48 4.59 -5.97 -15.43
CA LEU A 48 5.56 -5.97 -14.35
C LEU A 48 7.00 -6.04 -14.91
N PRO A 49 7.95 -5.27 -14.34
CA PRO A 49 9.37 -5.46 -14.65
C PRO A 49 9.80 -6.89 -14.35
N ARG A 50 10.55 -7.52 -15.27
CA ARG A 50 11.12 -8.84 -15.02
C ARG A 50 12.46 -8.69 -14.28
N PRO A 51 12.58 -9.14 -13.02
CA PRO A 51 13.83 -9.03 -12.29
C PRO A 51 14.93 -9.88 -12.94
N THR A 52 16.17 -9.38 -12.90
CA THR A 52 17.36 -10.07 -13.42
C THR A 52 18.37 -10.32 -12.31
N GLY A 53 19.24 -11.32 -12.48
CA GLY A 53 20.22 -11.65 -11.46
C GLY A 53 19.56 -12.25 -10.21
N TRP A 54 20.08 -11.84 -9.06
CA TRP A 54 19.63 -12.18 -7.71
C TRP A 54 18.56 -11.24 -7.16
N ARG A 55 17.81 -10.55 -8.04
CA ARG A 55 16.83 -9.54 -7.61
C ARG A 55 15.46 -10.14 -7.38
N ILE A 56 14.73 -9.57 -6.43
CA ILE A 56 13.35 -9.90 -6.09
C ILE A 56 12.49 -8.66 -6.34
N LEU A 57 11.40 -8.83 -7.08
CA LEU A 57 10.39 -7.79 -7.25
C LEU A 57 9.30 -7.98 -6.20
N VAL A 58 9.03 -6.94 -5.42
CA VAL A 58 8.01 -6.95 -4.37
C VAL A 58 7.02 -5.80 -4.52
N LEU A 59 5.80 -6.02 -4.05
CA LEU A 59 4.76 -5.02 -3.90
C LEU A 59 4.72 -4.59 -2.42
N PRO A 60 5.17 -3.38 -2.05
CA PRO A 60 5.12 -2.94 -0.67
C PRO A 60 3.66 -2.88 -0.17
N PHE A 61 3.44 -3.18 1.11
CA PHE A 61 2.12 -3.13 1.71
C PHE A 61 1.57 -1.70 1.67
N LYS A 62 0.33 -1.56 1.17
CA LYS A 62 -0.38 -0.27 1.12
C LYS A 62 -1.37 -0.20 2.29
N MET A 63 -1.24 0.85 3.09
CA MET A 63 -2.15 1.11 4.20
C MET A 63 -3.52 1.60 3.70
N PRO A 64 -4.61 1.32 4.42
CA PRO A 64 -5.91 1.88 4.11
C PRO A 64 -5.90 3.41 4.25
N GLU A 65 -6.55 4.12 3.33
CA GLU A 65 -6.66 5.59 3.34
C GLU A 65 -7.45 6.15 4.52
N LYS A 66 -8.25 5.29 5.16
CA LYS A 66 -9.07 5.63 6.32
C LYS A 66 -8.59 4.86 7.54
N THR A 67 -8.47 5.57 8.66
CA THR A 67 -8.29 4.91 9.96
C THR A 67 -9.54 4.13 10.35
N LYS A 68 -9.41 3.22 11.33
CA LYS A 68 -10.55 2.46 11.89
C LYS A 68 -11.68 3.36 12.42
N GLY A 69 -11.35 4.59 12.84
CA GLY A 69 -12.31 5.61 13.30
C GLY A 69 -12.93 6.45 12.17
N GLY A 70 -12.62 6.17 10.91
CA GLY A 70 -13.18 6.87 9.75
C GLY A 70 -12.43 8.15 9.33
N LEU A 71 -11.29 8.48 9.97
CA LEU A 71 -10.49 9.64 9.59
C LEU A 71 -9.71 9.36 8.30
N LEU A 72 -9.84 10.26 7.32
CA LEU A 72 -9.06 10.25 6.08
C LEU A 72 -7.61 10.69 6.38
N LEU A 73 -6.66 9.89 5.92
CA LEU A 73 -5.24 10.21 5.98
C LEU A 73 -4.89 11.15 4.83
N GLY A 74 -4.00 12.12 5.10
CA GLY A 74 -3.49 13.01 4.06
C GLY A 74 -2.59 12.28 3.08
N GLN A 75 -2.58 12.73 1.82
CA GLN A 75 -1.81 12.11 0.74
C GLN A 75 -0.32 12.01 1.07
N GLU A 76 0.28 13.08 1.63
CA GLU A 76 1.68 13.08 2.07
C GLU A 76 1.98 12.00 3.13
N THR A 77 1.02 11.75 4.02
CA THR A 77 1.17 10.71 5.05
C THR A 77 1.13 9.33 4.42
N LEU A 78 0.21 9.09 3.49
CA LEU A 78 0.10 7.83 2.76
C LEU A 78 1.35 7.56 1.91
N GLU A 79 1.85 8.57 1.21
CA GLU A 79 3.07 8.47 0.42
C GLU A 79 4.28 8.17 1.31
N ARG A 80 4.44 8.87 2.44
CA ARG A 80 5.54 8.61 3.39
C ARG A 80 5.47 7.18 3.96
N GLN A 81 4.27 6.71 4.30
CA GLN A 81 4.06 5.32 4.75
C GLN A 81 4.42 4.32 3.64
N GLN A 82 4.04 4.59 2.40
CA GLN A 82 4.39 3.73 1.25
C GLN A 82 5.90 3.67 1.03
N VAL A 83 6.59 4.83 1.10
CA VAL A 83 8.06 4.89 0.98
C VAL A 83 8.72 4.14 2.13
N GLY A 84 8.22 4.34 3.35
CA GLY A 84 8.72 3.74 4.59
C GLY A 84 8.28 2.30 4.84
N SER A 85 7.46 1.72 3.97
CA SER A 85 6.92 0.37 4.15
C SER A 85 8.06 -0.65 4.25
N THR A 86 8.03 -1.43 5.31
CA THR A 86 9.00 -2.50 5.62
C THR A 86 8.47 -3.88 5.27
N CYS A 87 7.24 -3.97 4.77
CA CYS A 87 6.56 -5.21 4.40
C CYS A 87 6.20 -5.19 2.92
N GLY A 88 6.33 -6.33 2.23
CA GLY A 88 5.92 -6.45 0.84
C GLY A 88 5.67 -7.88 0.39
N LEU A 89 4.80 -8.01 -0.61
CA LEU A 89 4.45 -9.27 -1.25
C LEU A 89 5.42 -9.58 -2.38
N VAL A 90 6.01 -10.77 -2.41
CA VAL A 90 6.89 -11.18 -3.50
C VAL A 90 6.10 -11.41 -4.79
N LEU A 91 6.33 -10.56 -5.78
CA LEU A 91 5.66 -10.62 -7.08
C LEU A 91 6.41 -11.49 -8.07
N GLU A 92 7.73 -11.36 -8.18
CA GLU A 92 8.58 -12.16 -9.09
C GLU A 92 10.00 -12.27 -8.52
N MET A 93 10.73 -13.28 -8.97
CA MET A 93 12.12 -13.53 -8.59
C MET A 93 12.99 -13.67 -9.83
N GLY A 94 14.20 -13.14 -9.76
CA GLY A 94 15.20 -13.29 -10.82
C GLY A 94 15.70 -14.73 -10.92
N PRO A 95 16.31 -15.10 -12.06
CA PRO A 95 16.75 -16.47 -12.33
C PRO A 95 17.91 -16.94 -11.43
N HIS A 96 18.64 -16.02 -10.80
CA HIS A 96 19.76 -16.33 -9.90
C HIS A 96 19.45 -16.00 -8.44
N CYS A 97 18.17 -15.80 -8.12
CA CYS A 97 17.74 -15.53 -6.76
C CYS A 97 17.96 -16.78 -5.88
N TYR A 98 18.57 -16.61 -4.71
CA TYR A 98 18.90 -17.69 -3.80
C TYR A 98 19.75 -18.79 -4.45
N ASP A 99 20.78 -18.38 -5.18
CA ASP A 99 21.76 -19.31 -5.73
C ASP A 99 22.42 -20.13 -4.61
N LYS A 100 22.64 -21.44 -4.86
CA LYS A 100 23.11 -22.40 -3.85
C LYS A 100 24.51 -22.11 -3.33
N GLU A 101 25.34 -21.40 -4.11
CA GLU A 101 26.68 -21.01 -3.66
C GLU A 101 26.60 -19.96 -2.53
N LYS A 102 25.70 -18.98 -2.68
CA LYS A 102 25.48 -17.92 -1.69
C LYS A 102 24.54 -18.37 -0.56
N PHE A 103 23.55 -19.21 -0.85
CA PHE A 103 22.52 -19.66 0.08
C PHE A 103 22.44 -21.20 0.12
N PRO A 104 23.41 -21.87 0.77
CA PRO A 104 23.45 -23.33 0.83
C PRO A 104 22.25 -23.95 1.58
N GLU A 105 21.62 -23.18 2.48
CA GLU A 105 20.43 -23.58 3.23
C GLU A 105 19.13 -23.46 2.42
N GLY A 106 19.19 -22.83 1.23
CA GLY A 106 18.06 -22.65 0.33
C GLY A 106 17.44 -21.25 0.37
N ALA A 107 16.32 -21.11 -0.33
CA ALA A 107 15.62 -19.84 -0.48
C ALA A 107 14.85 -19.46 0.80
N TRP A 108 15.01 -18.20 1.25
CA TRP A 108 14.29 -17.69 2.43
C TRP A 108 12.83 -17.34 2.14
N CYS A 109 12.50 -17.03 0.88
CA CYS A 109 11.13 -16.76 0.45
C CYS A 109 10.89 -17.24 -0.98
N LYS A 110 9.61 -17.31 -1.37
CA LYS A 110 9.18 -17.59 -2.74
C LYS A 110 8.12 -16.59 -3.20
N LYS A 111 7.83 -16.62 -4.50
CA LYS A 111 6.73 -15.87 -5.11
C LYS A 111 5.42 -16.10 -4.34
N GLY A 112 4.77 -15.01 -3.94
CA GLY A 112 3.52 -15.01 -3.18
C GLY A 112 3.68 -14.95 -1.66
N ASP A 113 4.89 -15.06 -1.12
CA ASP A 113 5.13 -14.87 0.31
C ASP A 113 5.18 -13.38 0.66
N TRP A 114 4.78 -13.05 1.88
CA TRP A 114 5.04 -11.73 2.46
C TRP A 114 6.39 -11.74 3.16
N ILE A 115 7.18 -10.71 2.89
CA ILE A 115 8.50 -10.54 3.46
C ILE A 115 8.65 -9.21 4.18
N ILE A 116 9.62 -9.18 5.08
CA ILE A 116 10.12 -7.98 5.74
C ILE A 116 11.48 -7.64 5.19
N PHE A 117 11.69 -6.35 4.91
CA PHE A 117 12.93 -5.80 4.40
C PHE A 117 13.22 -4.47 5.10
N ALA A 118 14.47 -4.03 5.05
CA ALA A 118 14.88 -2.79 5.70
C ALA A 118 14.14 -1.58 5.12
N ARG A 119 13.86 -0.60 5.97
CA ARG A 119 13.22 0.64 5.53
C ARG A 119 14.06 1.30 4.43
N TYR A 120 13.41 1.65 3.32
CA TYR A 120 14.04 2.23 2.13
C TYR A 120 15.01 1.31 1.35
N ALA A 121 15.02 0.00 1.63
CA ALA A 121 15.81 -0.96 0.85
C ALA A 121 15.31 -1.06 -0.60
N GLY A 122 16.22 -1.43 -1.50
CA GLY A 122 15.90 -1.63 -2.91
C GLY A 122 15.58 -0.37 -3.72
N SER A 123 15.35 -0.60 -5.01
CA SER A 123 14.99 0.44 -5.97
C SER A 123 13.47 0.56 -6.10
N ARG A 124 12.96 1.79 -6.02
CA ARG A 124 11.53 2.09 -6.18
C ARG A 124 11.20 2.32 -7.65
N ILE A 125 10.17 1.65 -8.14
CA ILE A 125 9.73 1.74 -9.54
C ILE A 125 8.23 2.07 -9.53
N GLN A 126 7.88 3.25 -10.04
CA GLN A 126 6.49 3.63 -10.24
C GLN A 126 5.94 2.96 -11.49
N ILE A 127 4.76 2.35 -11.37
CA ILE A 127 4.05 1.68 -12.46
C ILE A 127 2.57 2.06 -12.44
N ASP A 128 1.87 1.77 -13.54
CA ASP A 128 0.43 1.98 -13.63
C ASP A 128 -0.30 1.13 -12.57
N GLY A 129 -0.85 1.80 -11.56
CA GLY A 129 -1.53 1.17 -10.43
C GLY A 129 -0.75 1.13 -9.11
N GLY A 130 0.47 1.69 -9.04
CA GLY A 130 1.17 1.89 -7.77
C GLY A 130 2.69 1.82 -7.88
N GLU A 131 3.32 1.47 -6.76
CA GLU A 131 4.78 1.33 -6.67
C GLU A 131 5.15 -0.14 -6.45
N VAL A 132 6.17 -0.61 -7.18
CA VAL A 132 6.87 -1.86 -6.87
C VAL A 132 8.30 -1.56 -6.46
N ARG A 133 8.91 -2.50 -5.76
CA ARG A 133 10.24 -2.37 -5.20
C ARG A 133 11.11 -3.54 -5.65
N LEU A 134 12.32 -3.24 -6.09
CA LEU A 134 13.27 -4.23 -6.55
C LEU A 134 14.38 -4.36 -5.50
N LEU A 135 14.39 -5.50 -4.83
CA LEU A 135 15.33 -5.84 -3.75
C LEU A 135 16.39 -6.81 -4.25
N ASN A 136 17.50 -6.92 -3.54
CA ASN A 136 18.37 -8.09 -3.64
C ASN A 136 17.82 -9.22 -2.75
N ASP A 137 18.22 -10.45 -3.03
CA ASP A 137 17.78 -11.63 -2.29
C ASP A 137 18.24 -11.69 -0.82
N ASP A 138 19.34 -11.01 -0.51
CA ASP A 138 19.91 -10.86 0.84
C ASP A 138 19.28 -9.75 1.68
N GLU A 139 18.46 -8.87 1.09
CA GLU A 139 17.75 -7.80 1.81
C GLU A 139 16.48 -8.31 2.53
N VAL A 140 16.14 -9.58 2.33
CA VAL A 140 15.01 -10.24 3.00
C VAL A 140 15.39 -10.55 4.45
N LEU A 141 14.72 -9.89 5.40
CA LEU A 141 14.98 -10.01 6.83
C LEU A 141 14.11 -11.07 7.52
N ALA A 142 12.86 -11.24 7.08
CA ALA A 142 11.93 -12.23 7.61
C ALA A 142 10.79 -12.52 6.62
N THR A 143 10.08 -13.63 6.84
CA THR A 143 8.80 -13.95 6.20
C THR A 143 7.66 -13.84 7.21
N ILE A 144 6.46 -13.52 6.74
CA ILE A 144 5.23 -13.48 7.53
C ILE A 144 4.05 -14.04 6.74
N ASP A 145 2.99 -14.42 7.45
CA ASP A 145 1.76 -14.92 6.81
C ASP A 145 0.83 -13.78 6.38
N ASN A 146 0.66 -12.77 7.24
CA ASN A 146 -0.22 -11.63 6.99
C ASN A 146 0.48 -10.29 7.28
N PRO A 147 0.50 -9.34 6.33
CA PRO A 147 1.07 -8.01 6.57
C PRO A 147 0.41 -7.29 7.74
N GLU A 148 -0.90 -7.47 7.97
CA GLU A 148 -1.63 -6.77 9.03
C GLU A 148 -1.21 -7.17 10.45
N ASP A 149 -0.44 -8.24 10.61
CA ASP A 149 0.10 -8.68 11.91
C ASP A 149 1.23 -7.77 12.41
N ILE A 150 1.78 -6.92 11.54
CA ILE A 150 2.84 -5.97 11.88
C ILE A 150 2.29 -4.55 11.97
N LEU A 151 2.75 -3.83 12.99
CA LEU A 151 2.48 -2.41 13.13
C LEU A 151 3.33 -1.60 12.14
N HIS A 152 2.69 -1.13 11.07
CA HIS A 152 3.28 -0.22 10.09
C HIS A 152 3.30 1.21 10.64
N GLN A 153 4.22 1.46 11.59
CA GLN A 153 4.42 2.79 12.15
C GLN A 153 5.30 3.66 11.23
N TYR A 154 5.07 4.98 11.33
CA TYR A 154 5.48 6.03 10.39
C TYR A 154 6.95 6.03 10.01
#